data_AF-A0A2D6P250-F1
#
_entry.id   AF-A0A2D6P250-F1
#
_cell.length_a   1.000
_cell.length_b   1.000
_cell.length_c   1.000
_cell.angle_alpha   90.00
_cell.angle_beta   90.00
_cell.angle_gamma   90.00
#
_symmetry.space_group_name_H-M   'P 1'
#
loop_
_entity.id
_entity.type
_entity.pdbx_description
1 polymer ?
#
loop_
_entity_poly.entity_id
_entity_poly.type
_entity_poly.pdbx_seq_one_letter_code
_entity_poly.pdbx_strand_id
1 'polypeptide(L)'
;MIKKAWLDHSGGVYIYRVHDEKLKGLCNNGLSPLSTFLENMFTKCPNEYFKGGPRSSTLKISLNGLDLKQISGHQMSILTKHALDINKERFKQNHEKVQMFMLENDNDTIAMEVPVWLMKDEIDSFKNFFKSDQPLTGHIDLLKIENGKVWIWDYKPNAIDEQHAATQIFMYALMINKRTGIPLEDIRCGYFDAKYAFLFKPELKMLNIKTILDY
;
A
#
# COMPACT_ATOMS: atom_id res chain seq x y z
N MET A 1 7.72 -14.74 13.69
CA MET A 1 7.01 -15.63 12.73
C MET A 1 6.35 -14.79 11.64
N ILE A 2 6.32 -15.26 10.38
CA ILE A 2 5.58 -14.62 9.28
C ILE A 2 4.32 -15.43 8.97
N LYS A 3 3.14 -14.84 9.18
CA LYS A 3 1.84 -15.40 8.79
C LYS A 3 1.57 -15.17 7.31
N LYS A 4 0.79 -16.05 6.68
CA LYS A 4 0.40 -15.92 5.27
C LYS A 4 -1.02 -16.37 4.96
N ALA A 5 -1.65 -15.74 3.98
CA ALA A 5 -2.90 -16.18 3.35
C ALA A 5 -2.79 -16.03 1.82
N TRP A 6 -3.49 -16.90 1.10
CA TRP A 6 -3.61 -16.83 -0.35
C TRP A 6 -4.95 -16.20 -0.69
N LEU A 7 -4.93 -15.11 -1.45
CA LEU A 7 -6.11 -14.33 -1.80
C LEU A 7 -6.30 -14.40 -3.32
N ASP A 8 -7.33 -15.12 -3.76
CA ASP A 8 -7.71 -15.20 -5.18
C ASP A 8 -8.62 -14.03 -5.54
N HIS A 9 -8.01 -12.96 -6.04
CA HIS A 9 -8.64 -11.67 -6.26
C HIS A 9 -8.45 -11.22 -7.72
N SER A 10 -9.15 -10.15 -8.12
CA SER A 10 -9.01 -9.60 -9.47
C SER A 10 -7.57 -9.20 -9.77
N GLY A 11 -6.99 -9.85 -10.78
CA GLY A 11 -5.61 -9.67 -11.21
C GLY A 11 -4.65 -10.79 -10.85
N GLY A 12 -5.08 -11.77 -10.07
CA GLY A 12 -4.30 -12.96 -9.77
C GLY A 12 -4.36 -13.37 -8.30
N VAL A 13 -3.48 -14.29 -7.95
CA VAL A 13 -3.34 -14.78 -6.59
C VAL A 13 -2.32 -13.91 -5.85
N TYR A 14 -2.77 -13.21 -4.82
CA TYR A 14 -1.94 -12.38 -3.96
C TYR A 14 -1.61 -13.15 -2.68
N ILE A 15 -0.34 -13.15 -2.29
CA ILE A 15 0.11 -13.87 -1.10
C ILE A 15 0.32 -12.85 0.03
N TYR A 16 -0.78 -12.54 0.71
CA TYR A 16 -0.79 -11.65 1.86
C TYR A 16 0.06 -12.22 2.99
N ARG A 17 1.00 -11.42 3.51
CA ARG A 17 1.86 -11.81 4.64
C ARG A 17 2.03 -10.71 5.66
N VAL A 18 2.18 -11.10 6.92
CA VAL A 18 2.42 -10.20 8.07
C VAL A 18 3.50 -10.80 8.95
N HIS A 19 4.41 -9.96 9.45
CA HIS A 19 5.44 -10.36 10.40
C HIS A 19 4.99 -10.06 11.84
N ASP A 20 4.61 -11.10 12.59
CA ASP A 20 3.94 -10.96 13.89
C ASP A 20 4.75 -10.20 14.94
N GLU A 21 6.05 -10.48 15.04
CA GLU A 21 6.92 -9.83 16.04
C GLU A 21 7.11 -8.34 15.74
N LYS A 22 7.38 -7.99 14.48
CA LYS A 22 7.48 -6.59 14.03
C LYS A 22 6.15 -5.87 14.22
N LEU A 23 5.02 -6.53 13.92
CA LEU A 23 3.69 -5.95 14.14
C LEU A 23 3.47 -5.60 15.62
N LYS A 24 3.75 -6.53 16.54
CA LYS A 24 3.63 -6.30 17.99
C LYS A 24 4.62 -5.25 18.52
N GLY A 25 5.82 -5.20 17.96
CA GLY A 25 6.86 -4.26 18.37
C GLY A 25 6.65 -2.83 17.86
N LEU A 26 6.09 -2.67 16.66
CA LEU A 26 6.03 -1.39 15.96
C LEU A 26 4.64 -0.74 15.98
N CYS A 27 3.55 -1.52 15.99
CA CYS A 27 2.18 -0.98 16.02
C CYS A 27 1.71 -0.62 17.44
N ASN A 28 2.60 -0.01 18.22
CA ASN A 28 2.31 0.57 19.53
C ASN A 28 1.89 2.05 19.38
N ASN A 29 1.49 2.71 20.48
CA ASN A 29 1.22 4.16 20.51
C ASN A 29 0.22 4.67 19.44
N GLY A 30 -1.01 4.18 19.47
CA GLY A 30 -2.09 4.65 18.58
C GLY A 30 -2.19 3.92 17.24
N LEU A 31 -1.24 3.05 16.91
CA LEU A 31 -1.28 2.21 15.70
C LEU A 31 -1.90 0.81 15.91
N SER A 32 -2.44 0.53 17.10
CA SER A 32 -3.14 -0.75 17.36
C SER A 32 -4.30 -1.04 16.40
N PRO A 33 -5.07 -0.05 15.87
CA PRO A 33 -6.08 -0.33 14.86
C PRO A 33 -5.50 -0.93 13.57
N LEU A 34 -4.28 -0.55 13.17
CA LEU A 34 -3.59 -1.17 12.03
C LEU A 34 -3.30 -2.65 12.32
N SER A 35 -2.79 -2.95 13.51
CA SER A 35 -2.53 -4.33 13.92
C SER A 35 -3.79 -5.17 13.90
N THR A 36 -4.90 -4.66 14.43
CA THR A 36 -6.20 -5.35 14.41
C THR A 36 -6.71 -5.55 12.98
N PHE A 37 -6.57 -4.54 12.12
CA PHE A 37 -6.95 -4.64 10.72
C PHE A 37 -6.15 -5.75 10.00
N LEU A 38 -4.82 -5.72 10.11
CA LEU A 38 -3.94 -6.69 9.46
C LEU A 38 -4.21 -8.12 9.95
N GLU A 39 -4.41 -8.31 11.25
CA GLU A 39 -4.75 -9.63 11.81
C GLU A 39 -6.11 -10.14 11.33
N ASN A 40 -7.10 -9.26 11.23
CA ASN A 40 -8.43 -9.62 10.74
C ASN A 40 -8.41 -10.09 9.29
N MET A 41 -7.51 -9.59 8.43
CA MET A 41 -7.47 -9.98 7.01
C MET A 41 -7.15 -11.46 6.77
N PHE A 42 -6.58 -12.18 7.75
CA PHE A 42 -6.39 -13.63 7.63
C PHE A 42 -7.68 -14.44 7.67
N THR A 43 -8.75 -13.92 8.28
CA THR A 43 -10.00 -14.67 8.51
C THR A 43 -11.25 -13.92 8.08
N LYS A 44 -11.17 -12.59 7.92
CA LYS A 44 -12.28 -11.67 7.63
C LYS A 44 -12.03 -10.79 6.42
N CYS A 45 -11.08 -11.16 5.54
CA CYS A 45 -10.91 -10.46 4.27
C CYS A 45 -12.23 -10.51 3.47
N PRO A 46 -12.79 -9.37 3.05
CA PRO A 46 -14.03 -9.35 2.29
C PRO A 46 -13.76 -9.67 0.81
N ASN A 47 -13.37 -10.92 0.53
CA ASN A 47 -12.88 -11.36 -0.78
C ASN A 47 -13.84 -11.01 -1.93
N GLU A 48 -15.15 -10.97 -1.68
CA GLU A 48 -16.17 -10.59 -2.66
C GLU A 48 -15.95 -9.19 -3.26
N TYR A 49 -15.43 -8.23 -2.48
CA TYR A 49 -15.16 -6.87 -2.98
C TYR A 49 -14.07 -6.85 -4.06
N PHE A 50 -13.18 -7.85 -4.02
CA PHE A 50 -12.04 -7.94 -4.91
C PHE A 50 -12.32 -8.77 -6.16
N LYS A 51 -13.53 -9.30 -6.34
CA LYS A 51 -13.91 -10.06 -7.54
C LYS A 51 -14.34 -9.20 -8.72
N GLY A 52 -14.50 -7.89 -8.51
CA GLY A 52 -14.86 -6.95 -9.56
C GLY A 52 -14.61 -5.50 -9.17
N GLY A 53 -15.05 -4.57 -10.02
CA GLY A 53 -14.88 -3.14 -9.78
C GLY A 53 -13.52 -2.58 -10.22
N PRO A 54 -13.31 -1.28 -9.98
CA PRO A 54 -12.06 -0.62 -10.31
C PRO A 54 -10.94 -1.07 -9.36
N ARG A 55 -9.72 -1.19 -9.90
CA ARG A 55 -8.51 -1.40 -9.10
C ARG A 55 -7.70 -0.13 -9.04
N SER A 56 -7.14 0.18 -7.87
CA SER A 56 -6.31 1.38 -7.67
C SER A 56 -5.18 1.48 -8.69
N SER A 57 -4.53 0.36 -9.00
CA SER A 57 -3.45 0.25 -9.99
C SER A 57 -3.87 0.50 -11.45
N THR A 58 -5.17 0.55 -11.74
CA THR A 58 -5.71 0.81 -13.09
C THR A 58 -6.19 2.25 -13.28
N LEU A 59 -6.17 3.07 -12.23
CA LEU A 59 -6.62 4.46 -12.28
C LEU A 59 -5.65 5.31 -13.08
N LYS A 60 -6.19 6.05 -14.05
CA LYS A 60 -5.47 7.04 -14.86
C LYS A 60 -5.89 8.45 -14.47
N ILE A 61 -5.68 8.76 -13.20
CA ILE A 61 -6.08 10.04 -12.59
C ILE A 61 -4.81 10.71 -12.06
N SER A 62 -4.71 12.02 -12.21
CA SER A 62 -3.60 12.82 -11.66
C SER A 62 -4.02 13.48 -10.36
N LEU A 63 -3.11 13.52 -9.39
CA LEU A 63 -3.31 14.21 -8.12
C LEU A 63 -3.01 15.70 -8.28
N ASN A 64 -3.79 16.54 -7.60
CA ASN A 64 -3.58 17.99 -7.58
C ASN A 64 -2.52 18.38 -6.54
N GLY A 65 -1.62 19.30 -6.90
CA GLY A 65 -0.67 19.88 -5.94
C GLY A 65 0.27 18.85 -5.30
N LEU A 66 0.59 17.77 -6.02
CA LEU A 66 1.49 16.73 -5.56
C LEU A 66 2.93 17.27 -5.42
N ASP A 67 3.42 17.37 -4.19
CA ASP A 67 4.84 17.60 -3.89
C ASP A 67 5.57 16.25 -3.85
N LEU A 68 5.98 15.78 -5.03
CA LEU A 68 6.69 14.50 -5.17
C LEU A 68 8.20 14.70 -5.07
N LYS A 69 8.81 14.08 -4.07
CA LYS A 69 10.26 14.15 -3.84
C LYS A 69 10.94 12.92 -4.42
N GLN A 70 11.75 13.12 -5.46
CA GLN A 70 12.62 12.09 -6.01
C GLN A 70 13.94 12.05 -5.23
N ILE A 71 14.34 10.87 -4.78
CA ILE A 71 15.57 10.65 -4.00
C ILE A 71 16.35 9.50 -4.62
N SER A 72 17.60 9.75 -4.99
CA SER A 72 18.57 8.69 -5.32
C SER A 72 19.28 8.18 -4.06
N GLY A 73 19.52 6.88 -3.99
CA GLY A 73 20.26 6.29 -2.85
C GLY A 73 19.44 6.16 -1.56
N HIS A 74 18.12 6.24 -1.67
CA HIS A 74 17.22 5.95 -0.55
C HIS A 74 17.36 4.50 -0.07
N GLN A 75 17.11 4.23 1.21
CA GLN A 75 17.23 2.89 1.80
C GLN A 75 16.40 1.84 1.03
N MET A 76 15.17 2.18 0.64
CA MET A 76 14.32 1.29 -0.19
C MET A 76 15.02 0.87 -1.49
N SER A 77 15.72 1.78 -2.17
CA SER A 77 16.46 1.46 -3.40
C SER A 77 17.69 0.59 -3.13
N ILE A 78 18.40 0.83 -2.03
CA ILE A 78 19.55 0.01 -1.62
C ILE A 78 19.09 -1.43 -1.30
N LEU A 79 18.06 -1.57 -0.47
CA LEU A 79 17.48 -2.87 -0.12
C LEU A 79 16.93 -3.60 -1.35
N THR A 80 16.35 -2.88 -2.31
CA THR A 80 15.88 -3.45 -3.59
C THR A 80 17.02 -4.11 -4.38
N LYS A 81 18.18 -3.46 -4.47
CA LYS A 81 19.34 -4.05 -5.17
C LYS A 81 19.75 -5.38 -4.53
N HIS A 82 19.84 -5.40 -3.19
CA HIS A 82 20.18 -6.62 -2.45
C HIS A 82 19.11 -7.69 -2.63
N ALA A 83 17.84 -7.31 -2.54
CA ALA A 83 16.72 -8.22 -2.71
C ALA A 83 16.73 -8.92 -4.08
N LEU A 84 16.95 -8.15 -5.14
CA LEU A 84 16.97 -8.68 -6.51
C LEU A 84 18.10 -9.68 -6.73
N ASP A 85 19.27 -9.48 -6.12
CA ASP A 85 20.39 -10.42 -6.22
C ASP A 85 20.24 -11.64 -5.30
N ILE A 86 19.93 -11.43 -4.02
CA ILE A 86 19.81 -12.50 -3.01
C ILE A 86 18.67 -13.46 -3.36
N ASN A 87 17.53 -12.93 -3.79
CA ASN A 87 16.35 -13.75 -4.10
C ASN A 87 16.25 -14.16 -5.58
N LYS A 88 17.30 -13.94 -6.41
CA LYS A 88 17.22 -14.19 -7.86
C LYS A 88 16.83 -15.63 -8.24
N GLU A 89 17.32 -16.61 -7.48
CA GLU A 89 17.00 -18.03 -7.68
C GLU A 89 15.79 -18.49 -6.86
N ARG A 90 15.45 -17.77 -5.78
CA ARG A 90 14.36 -18.15 -4.87
C ARG A 90 12.99 -17.83 -5.46
N PHE A 91 12.86 -16.70 -6.16
CA PHE A 91 11.59 -16.23 -6.72
C PHE A 91 11.77 -15.83 -8.18
N LYS A 92 10.76 -16.07 -9.02
CA LYS A 92 10.81 -15.67 -10.43
C LYS A 92 10.52 -14.18 -10.60
N GLN A 93 9.48 -13.68 -9.93
CA GLN A 93 8.99 -12.32 -10.10
C GLN A 93 9.74 -11.32 -9.23
N ASN A 94 10.09 -10.16 -9.79
CA ASN A 94 10.82 -9.12 -9.07
C ASN A 94 10.02 -8.55 -7.88
N HIS A 95 8.70 -8.45 -7.99
CA HIS A 95 7.85 -8.06 -6.84
C HIS A 95 8.08 -8.99 -5.64
N GLU A 96 7.96 -10.30 -5.85
CA GLU A 96 8.13 -11.26 -4.76
C GLU A 96 9.56 -11.26 -4.21
N LYS A 97 10.58 -11.13 -5.07
CA LYS A 97 11.99 -10.96 -4.63
C LYS A 97 12.14 -9.80 -3.66
N VAL A 98 11.60 -8.64 -4.01
CA VAL A 98 11.72 -7.41 -3.23
C VAL A 98 10.88 -7.48 -1.96
N GLN A 99 9.59 -7.80 -2.08
CA GLN A 99 8.67 -7.77 -0.95
C GLN A 99 9.06 -8.78 0.14
N MET A 100 9.43 -10.02 -0.24
CA MET A 100 9.87 -11.03 0.72
C MET A 100 11.18 -10.64 1.41
N PHE A 101 12.14 -10.09 0.64
CA PHE A 101 13.39 -9.62 1.23
C PHE A 101 13.15 -8.51 2.26
N MET A 102 12.31 -7.53 1.94
CA MET A 102 11.96 -6.44 2.85
C MET A 102 11.26 -6.99 4.09
N LEU A 103 10.24 -7.83 3.94
CA LEU A 103 9.52 -8.40 5.08
C LEU A 103 10.42 -9.24 6.01
N GLU A 104 11.41 -9.94 5.46
CA GLU A 104 12.35 -10.76 6.24
C GLU A 104 13.46 -9.91 6.89
N ASN A 105 14.06 -8.96 6.17
CA ASN A 105 15.34 -8.35 6.54
C ASN A 105 15.27 -6.88 6.96
N ASP A 106 14.22 -6.16 6.55
CA ASP A 106 14.02 -4.78 6.96
C ASP A 106 13.23 -4.72 8.26
N ASN A 107 13.77 -4.06 9.28
CA ASN A 107 13.19 -4.06 10.63
C ASN A 107 11.81 -3.38 10.69
N ASP A 108 11.55 -2.46 9.77
CA ASP A 108 10.35 -1.64 9.80
C ASP A 108 9.21 -2.22 8.95
N THR A 109 9.50 -3.16 8.04
CA THR A 109 8.50 -3.78 7.15
C THR A 109 7.66 -4.80 7.92
N ILE A 110 6.37 -4.53 8.03
CA ILE A 110 5.43 -5.34 8.84
C ILE A 110 4.52 -6.24 8.00
N ALA A 111 4.23 -5.88 6.75
CA ALA A 111 3.30 -6.63 5.91
C ALA A 111 3.56 -6.42 4.41
N MET A 112 3.07 -7.36 3.60
CA MET A 112 3.07 -7.29 2.14
C MET A 112 1.76 -7.83 1.55
N GLU A 113 1.42 -7.37 0.35
CA GLU A 113 0.22 -7.74 -0.41
C GLU A 113 -1.10 -7.49 0.36
N VAL A 114 -1.14 -6.38 1.10
CA VAL A 114 -2.23 -6.09 2.04
C VAL A 114 -3.52 -5.72 1.30
N PRO A 115 -4.61 -6.51 1.43
CA PRO A 115 -5.88 -6.20 0.77
C PRO A 115 -6.49 -4.93 1.40
N VAL A 116 -6.82 -3.97 0.56
CA VAL A 116 -7.47 -2.71 0.96
C VAL A 116 -8.59 -2.35 -0.01
N TRP A 117 -9.62 -1.68 0.52
CA TRP A 117 -10.78 -1.27 -0.27
C TRP A 117 -11.38 0.04 0.22
N LEU A 118 -12.13 0.67 -0.67
CA LEU A 118 -12.91 1.88 -0.44
C LEU A 118 -14.32 1.65 -1.00
N MET A 119 -15.32 1.83 -0.14
CA MET A 119 -16.73 1.69 -0.47
C MET A 119 -17.25 2.94 -1.17
N LYS A 120 -18.29 2.76 -1.98
CA LYS A 120 -18.85 3.82 -2.83
C LYS A 120 -19.45 5.00 -2.05
N ASP A 121 -19.90 4.75 -0.84
CA ASP A 121 -20.52 5.69 0.09
C ASP A 121 -19.48 6.46 0.94
N GLU A 122 -18.20 6.12 0.84
CA GLU A 122 -17.14 6.79 1.59
C GLU A 122 -16.54 8.02 0.89
N ILE A 123 -16.89 8.23 -0.39
CA ILE A 123 -16.46 9.38 -1.19
C ILE A 123 -17.66 9.94 -1.97
N ASP A 124 -17.87 11.25 -1.89
CA ASP A 124 -18.90 11.91 -2.72
C ASP A 124 -18.58 11.72 -4.20
N SER A 125 -19.61 11.55 -5.02
CA SER A 125 -19.43 11.40 -6.47
C SER A 125 -18.53 10.21 -6.85
N PHE A 126 -18.40 9.18 -5.99
CA PHE A 126 -17.61 7.97 -6.24
C PHE A 126 -17.89 7.41 -7.64
N LYS A 127 -19.18 7.24 -7.98
CA LYS A 127 -19.60 6.71 -9.28
C LYS A 127 -19.08 7.54 -10.46
N ASN A 128 -19.10 8.87 -10.34
CA ASN A 128 -18.62 9.75 -11.41
C ASN A 128 -17.10 9.69 -11.54
N PHE A 129 -16.39 9.60 -10.41
CA PHE A 129 -14.94 9.61 -10.38
C PHE A 129 -14.33 8.27 -10.82
N PHE A 130 -14.85 7.15 -10.31
CA PHE A 130 -14.36 5.80 -10.60
C PHE A 130 -15.12 5.08 -11.72
N LYS A 131 -16.20 5.70 -12.24
CA LYS A 131 -17.08 5.12 -13.28
C LYS A 131 -17.60 3.73 -12.91
N SER A 132 -17.88 3.51 -11.63
CA SER A 132 -18.34 2.23 -11.08
C SER A 132 -19.13 2.43 -9.79
N ASP A 133 -20.05 1.50 -9.52
CA ASP A 133 -20.77 1.38 -8.23
C ASP A 133 -20.21 0.25 -7.35
N GLN A 134 -19.13 -0.41 -7.78
CA GLN A 134 -18.43 -1.43 -7.01
C GLN A 134 -17.29 -0.81 -6.19
N PRO A 135 -16.88 -1.42 -5.06
CA PRO A 135 -15.76 -0.93 -4.27
C PRO A 135 -14.49 -0.75 -5.11
N LEU A 136 -13.74 0.31 -4.81
CA LEU A 136 -12.37 0.44 -5.32
C LEU A 136 -11.48 -0.44 -4.46
N THR A 137 -10.63 -1.25 -5.09
CA THR A 137 -9.79 -2.23 -4.37
C THR A 137 -8.32 -2.13 -4.75
N GLY A 138 -7.46 -2.75 -3.95
CA GLY A 138 -6.12 -3.13 -4.36
C GLY A 138 -5.32 -3.83 -3.28
N HIS A 139 -4.06 -4.10 -3.60
CA HIS A 139 -3.10 -4.72 -2.71
C HIS A 139 -1.90 -3.78 -2.54
N ILE A 140 -1.58 -3.47 -1.29
CA ILE A 140 -0.39 -2.69 -0.96
C ILE A 140 0.80 -3.63 -0.99
N ASP A 141 1.79 -3.34 -1.83
CA ASP A 141 3.02 -4.14 -1.91
C ASP A 141 3.70 -4.27 -0.55
N LEU A 142 3.90 -3.15 0.15
CA LEU A 142 4.61 -3.10 1.43
C LEU A 142 4.00 -2.08 2.41
N LEU A 143 3.83 -2.49 3.65
CA LEU A 143 3.60 -1.60 4.79
C LEU A 143 4.81 -1.59 5.71
N LYS A 144 5.28 -0.39 6.04
CA LYS A 144 6.35 -0.13 7.01
C LYS A 144 5.86 0.76 8.16
N ILE A 145 6.44 0.61 9.34
CA ILE A 145 6.30 1.57 10.44
C ILE A 145 7.65 2.21 10.70
N GLU A 146 7.77 3.50 10.44
CA GLU A 146 9.02 4.24 10.60
C GLU A 146 8.74 5.57 11.31
N ASN A 147 9.48 5.86 12.39
CA ASN A 147 9.31 7.07 13.19
C ASN A 147 7.86 7.30 13.66
N GLY A 148 7.15 6.22 14.01
CA GLY A 148 5.75 6.25 14.44
C GLY A 148 4.74 6.56 13.33
N LYS A 149 5.14 6.52 12.06
CA LYS A 149 4.28 6.76 10.90
C LYS A 149 4.08 5.49 10.08
N VAL A 150 2.90 5.36 9.50
CA VAL A 150 2.58 4.26 8.58
C VAL A 150 3.07 4.64 7.19
N TRP A 151 3.99 3.85 6.65
CA TRP A 151 4.50 4.03 5.30
C TRP A 151 3.89 3.00 4.36
N ILE A 152 3.29 3.49 3.28
CA ILE A 152 2.76 2.70 2.18
C ILE A 152 3.74 2.79 1.02
N TRP A 153 4.26 1.63 0.62
CA TRP A 153 5.28 1.51 -0.40
C TRP A 153 4.81 0.62 -1.55
N ASP A 154 5.06 1.04 -2.79
CA ASP A 154 4.77 0.29 -4.02
C ASP A 154 6.06 0.13 -4.84
N TYR A 155 6.42 -1.12 -5.16
CA TYR A 155 7.63 -1.40 -5.95
C TYR A 155 7.29 -1.28 -7.44
N LYS A 156 8.10 -0.50 -8.16
CA LYS A 156 7.94 -0.29 -9.61
C LYS A 156 9.31 -0.45 -10.27
N PRO A 157 9.60 -1.52 -11.03
CA PRO A 157 10.94 -1.78 -11.58
C PRO A 157 11.59 -0.62 -12.37
N ASN A 158 10.78 0.28 -12.94
CA ASN A 158 11.22 1.50 -13.62
C ASN A 158 10.44 2.70 -13.06
N ALA A 159 10.65 3.01 -11.78
CA ALA A 159 9.83 3.96 -11.05
C ALA A 159 9.80 5.35 -11.73
N ILE A 160 10.88 5.75 -12.39
CA ILE A 160 10.94 7.06 -13.07
C ILE A 160 9.90 7.23 -14.20
N ASP A 161 9.46 6.13 -14.82
CA ASP A 161 8.52 6.15 -15.94
C ASP A 161 7.05 6.05 -15.48
N GLU A 162 6.82 5.89 -14.18
CA GLU A 162 5.49 5.68 -13.61
C GLU A 162 4.70 6.97 -13.47
N GLN A 163 3.66 7.12 -14.29
CA GLN A 163 2.81 8.32 -14.30
C GLN A 163 1.71 8.31 -13.24
N HIS A 164 1.29 7.12 -12.79
CA HIS A 164 0.09 6.96 -11.95
C HIS A 164 0.35 6.23 -10.63
N ALA A 165 1.60 5.86 -10.33
CA ALA A 165 1.96 5.20 -9.07
C ALA A 165 1.59 6.05 -7.85
N ALA A 166 1.82 7.37 -7.90
CA ALA A 166 1.43 8.26 -6.81
C ALA A 166 -0.09 8.23 -6.54
N THR A 167 -0.91 8.20 -7.58
CA THR A 167 -2.38 8.08 -7.47
C THR A 167 -2.78 6.74 -6.86
N GLN A 168 -2.19 5.65 -7.34
CA GLN A 168 -2.44 4.31 -6.80
C GLN A 168 -2.17 4.26 -5.29
N ILE A 169 -1.02 4.77 -4.86
CA ILE A 169 -0.59 4.76 -3.45
C ILE A 169 -1.41 5.73 -2.61
N PHE A 170 -1.77 6.89 -3.15
CA PHE A 170 -2.65 7.82 -2.46
C PHE A 170 -4.01 7.18 -2.14
N MET A 171 -4.59 6.44 -3.09
CA MET A 171 -5.84 5.71 -2.82
C MET A 171 -5.65 4.64 -1.75
N TYR A 172 -4.50 3.96 -1.70
CA TYR A 172 -4.17 3.05 -0.60
C TYR A 172 -4.12 3.77 0.75
N ALA A 173 -3.58 4.99 0.80
CA ALA A 173 -3.59 5.80 2.02
C ALA A 173 -5.01 6.12 2.49
N LEU A 174 -5.91 6.49 1.58
CA LEU A 174 -7.33 6.69 1.93
C LEU A 174 -7.98 5.42 2.45
N MET A 175 -7.73 4.28 1.79
CA MET A 175 -8.30 3.01 2.22
C MET A 175 -7.78 2.63 3.61
N ILE A 176 -6.47 2.75 3.88
CA ILE A 176 -5.92 2.52 5.21
C ILE A 176 -6.56 3.46 6.23
N ASN A 177 -6.66 4.75 5.93
CA ASN A 177 -7.35 5.71 6.79
C ASN A 177 -8.79 5.27 7.10
N LYS A 178 -9.58 4.89 6.09
CA LYS A 178 -10.98 4.45 6.28
C LYS A 178 -11.09 3.11 7.02
N ARG A 179 -10.19 2.17 6.78
CA ARG A 179 -10.23 0.83 7.39
C ARG A 179 -9.69 0.79 8.81
N THR A 180 -8.85 1.76 9.20
CA THR A 180 -8.14 1.74 10.49
C THR A 180 -8.40 2.97 11.36
N GLY A 181 -8.91 4.07 10.79
CA GLY A 181 -9.04 5.36 11.46
C GLY A 181 -7.72 6.15 11.57
N ILE A 182 -6.60 5.61 11.09
CA ILE A 182 -5.30 6.29 11.18
C ILE A 182 -5.32 7.57 10.34
N PRO A 183 -5.05 8.74 10.93
CA PRO A 183 -5.07 10.01 10.21
C PRO A 183 -4.09 10.02 9.01
N LEU A 184 -4.47 10.66 7.91
CA LEU A 184 -3.56 10.80 6.75
C LEU A 184 -2.27 11.55 7.10
N GLU A 185 -2.28 12.40 8.12
CA GLU A 185 -1.07 13.06 8.65
C GLU A 185 -0.06 12.10 9.28
N ASP A 186 -0.52 10.91 9.68
CA ASP A 186 0.29 9.82 10.20
C ASP A 186 0.70 8.82 9.12
N ILE A 187 0.27 9.04 7.88
CA ILE A 187 0.60 8.20 6.73
C ILE A 187 1.65 8.89 5.84
N ARG A 188 2.57 8.11 5.30
CA ARG A 188 3.55 8.51 4.28
C ARG A 188 3.47 7.54 3.11
N CYS A 189 3.75 8.05 1.93
CA CYS A 189 3.58 7.31 0.69
C CYS A 189 4.86 7.36 -0.13
N GLY A 190 5.18 6.25 -0.78
CA GLY A 190 6.21 6.26 -1.80
C GLY A 190 6.16 5.08 -2.75
N TYR A 191 6.76 5.26 -3.92
CA TYR A 191 7.08 4.16 -4.82
C TYR A 191 8.56 4.21 -5.15
N PHE A 192 9.12 3.05 -5.51
CA PHE A 192 10.57 2.92 -5.60
C PHE A 192 10.99 1.84 -6.59
N ASP A 193 12.22 2.00 -7.07
CA ASP A 193 12.97 1.00 -7.80
C ASP A 193 14.38 0.85 -7.17
N ALA A 194 15.25 0.11 -7.85
CA ALA A 194 16.62 -0.10 -7.42
C ALA A 194 17.49 1.18 -7.44
N LYS A 195 17.03 2.31 -7.99
CA LYS A 195 17.78 3.54 -8.19
C LYS A 195 17.19 4.74 -7.45
N TYR A 196 15.87 4.91 -7.54
CA TYR A 196 15.12 6.03 -7.03
C TYR A 196 14.00 5.59 -6.10
N ALA A 197 13.73 6.44 -5.11
CA ALA A 197 12.48 6.44 -4.36
C ALA A 197 11.78 7.78 -4.61
N PHE A 198 10.46 7.74 -4.73
CA PHE A 198 9.60 8.89 -4.90
C PHE A 198 8.68 8.97 -3.69
N LEU A 199 8.70 10.08 -2.97
CA LEU A 199 8.03 10.24 -1.69
C LEU A 199 7.06 11.40 -1.69
N PHE A 200 5.94 11.23 -0.99
CA PHE A 200 5.01 12.32 -0.71
C PHE A 200 4.21 12.05 0.57
N LYS A 201 3.62 13.11 1.11
CA LYS A 201 2.64 13.02 2.18
C LYS A 201 1.24 13.08 1.56
N PRO A 202 0.34 12.12 1.81
CA PRO A 202 -1.00 12.16 1.27
C PRO A 202 -1.83 13.26 1.98
N GLU A 203 -2.50 14.10 1.20
CA GLU A 203 -3.39 15.14 1.72
C GLU A 203 -4.71 15.13 0.95
N LEU A 204 -5.86 15.25 1.63
CA LEU A 204 -7.17 15.13 0.96
C LEU A 204 -7.39 16.12 -0.17
N LYS A 205 -6.81 17.32 -0.07
CA LYS A 205 -6.85 18.35 -1.13
C LYS A 205 -6.23 17.90 -2.46
N MET A 206 -5.46 16.81 -2.46
CA MET A 206 -4.91 16.20 -3.67
C MET A 206 -6.01 15.55 -4.52
N LEU A 207 -7.16 15.19 -3.93
CA LEU A 207 -8.35 14.83 -4.67
C LEU A 207 -9.12 16.09 -5.04
N ASN A 208 -9.45 16.18 -6.33
CA ASN A 208 -10.44 17.16 -6.79
C ASN A 208 -11.89 16.68 -6.52
N ILE A 209 -12.14 16.18 -5.32
CA ILE A 209 -13.44 15.65 -4.89
C ILE A 209 -13.66 16.07 -3.44
N LYS A 210 -14.88 16.44 -3.08
CA LYS A 210 -15.25 16.52 -1.66
C LYS A 210 -15.26 15.10 -1.10
N THR A 211 -14.52 14.86 -0.02
CA THR A 211 -14.63 13.60 0.73
C THR A 211 -15.59 13.81 1.88
N ILE A 212 -16.53 12.88 2.06
CA ILE A 212 -17.34 12.82 3.30
C ILE A 212 -16.38 12.43 4.42
N LEU A 213 -16.04 13.40 5.24
CA LEU A 213 -15.41 13.19 6.53
C LEU A 213 -16.52 13.25 7.58
N ASP A 214 -17.18 12.11 7.80
CA ASP A 214 -17.93 11.92 9.04
C ASP A 214 -16.87 11.68 10.13
N TYR A 215 -16.67 12.70 10.97
CA TYR A 215 -15.95 12.58 12.24
C TYR A 215 -16.95 12.25 13.35
#